data_AF-A0A1M3PHL3-F1
#
_entry.id   AF-A0A1M3PHL3-F1
#
_cell.length_a   1.000
_cell.length_b   1.000
_cell.length_c   1.000
_cell.angle_alpha   90.00
_cell.angle_beta   90.00
_cell.angle_gamma   90.00
#
_symmetry.space_group_name_H-M   'P 1'
#
loop_
_entity.id
_entity.type
_entity.pdbx_description
1 polymer ?
#
loop_
_entity_poly.entity_id
_entity_poly.type
_entity_poly.pdbx_seq_one_letter_code
_entity_poly.pdbx_strand_id
1 'polypeptide(L)'
;MSVKSSISLTDQQDAFARSLVDTGRYSSLSSVLQQGLELLRQKTEAEAAETEGLRRLIQRRVDGPMISAPEMEESIESMIERKRRALRVDP
;
A
#
# COMPACT_ATOMS: atom_id res chain seq x y z
N MET A 1 2.71 25.97 -9.43
CA MET A 1 3.74 26.43 -10.38
C MET A 1 4.36 25.21 -11.06
N SER A 2 4.60 25.24 -12.37
CA SER A 2 5.27 24.14 -13.10
C SER A 2 6.66 24.56 -13.55
N VAL A 3 7.67 23.70 -13.33
CA VAL A 3 9.03 23.89 -13.84
C VAL A 3 9.14 23.23 -15.21
N LYS A 4 9.77 23.89 -16.19
CA LYS A 4 10.07 23.30 -17.49
C LYS A 4 11.41 22.56 -17.40
N SER A 5 11.39 21.27 -17.68
CA SER A 5 12.57 20.41 -17.68
C SER A 5 12.69 19.70 -19.03
N SER A 6 13.91 19.61 -19.55
CA SER A 6 14.21 18.77 -20.71
C SER A 6 14.54 17.36 -20.20
N ILE A 7 13.84 16.34 -20.69
CA ILE A 7 14.04 14.94 -20.32
C ILE A 7 14.14 14.08 -21.57
N SER A 8 14.96 13.04 -21.51
CA SER A 8 15.03 12.03 -22.57
C SER A 8 13.99 10.95 -22.30
N LEU A 9 13.23 10.59 -23.33
CA LEU A 9 12.32 9.45 -23.32
C LEU A 9 12.85 8.39 -24.29
N THR A 10 12.57 7.13 -23.99
CA THR A 10 12.70 6.07 -24.99
C THR A 10 11.63 6.25 -26.08
N ASP A 11 11.90 5.76 -27.29
CA ASP A 11 10.94 5.82 -28.40
C ASP A 11 9.58 5.20 -28.03
N GLN A 12 9.59 4.12 -27.24
CA GLN A 12 8.37 3.47 -26.76
C GLN A 12 7.57 4.35 -25.80
N GLN A 13 8.24 5.08 -24.89
CA GLN A 13 7.59 5.99 -23.95
C GLN A 13 7.00 7.22 -24.67
N ASP A 14 7.73 7.80 -25.63
CA ASP A 14 7.25 8.92 -26.44
C ASP A 14 6.03 8.50 -27.28
N ALA A 15 6.11 7.36 -27.98
CA ALA A 15 5.00 6.84 -28.77
C ALA A 15 3.74 6.56 -27.92
N PHE A 16 3.92 5.94 -26.75
CA PHE A 16 2.82 5.70 -25.82
C PHE A 16 2.20 7.03 -25.34
N ALA A 17 3.01 7.98 -24.88
CA ALA A 17 2.51 9.25 -24.38
C ALA A 17 1.80 10.07 -25.47
N ARG A 18 2.29 10.05 -26.71
CA ARG A 18 1.61 10.66 -27.87
C ARG A 18 0.27 10.02 -28.15
N SER A 19 0.17 8.69 -28.14
CA SER A 19 -1.10 7.99 -28.37
C SER A 19 -2.19 8.41 -27.36
N LEU A 20 -1.81 8.71 -26.11
CA LEU A 20 -2.73 9.17 -25.08
C LEU A 20 -3.19 10.62 -25.31
N VAL A 21 -2.39 11.45 -25.97
CA VAL A 21 -2.76 12.81 -26.37
C VAL A 21 -3.64 12.76 -27.63
N ASP A 22 -3.25 11.96 -28.62
CA ASP A 22 -3.97 11.82 -29.90
C ASP A 22 -5.40 11.27 -29.71
N THR A 23 -5.58 10.38 -28.72
CA THR A 23 -6.90 9.87 -28.32
C THR A 23 -7.72 10.86 -27.49
N GLY A 24 -7.19 12.04 -27.18
CA GLY A 24 -7.84 13.08 -26.39
C GLY A 24 -7.90 12.78 -24.89
N ARG A 25 -7.24 11.71 -24.41
CA ARG A 25 -7.23 11.36 -22.98
C ARG A 25 -6.44 12.35 -22.14
N TYR A 26 -5.43 12.98 -22.72
CA TYR A 26 -4.67 14.07 -22.11
C TYR A 26 -4.51 15.23 -23.08
N SER A 27 -4.46 16.46 -22.55
CA SER A 27 -4.30 17.67 -23.35
C SER A 27 -2.88 17.91 -23.85
N SER A 28 -1.87 17.25 -23.26
CA SER A 28 -0.47 17.41 -23.65
C SER A 28 0.42 16.27 -23.13
N LEU A 29 1.61 16.13 -23.74
CA LEU A 29 2.69 15.25 -23.27
C LEU A 29 3.10 15.57 -21.82
N SER A 30 3.17 16.85 -21.47
CA SER A 30 3.51 17.27 -20.11
C SER A 30 2.47 16.81 -19.09
N SER A 31 1.18 16.82 -19.44
CA SER A 31 0.11 16.32 -18.56
C SER A 31 0.21 14.81 -18.33
N VAL A 32 0.58 14.03 -19.35
CA VAL A 32 0.83 12.59 -19.22
C VAL A 32 1.98 12.33 -18.24
N LEU A 33 3.09 13.02 -18.41
CA LEU A 33 4.28 12.86 -17.57
C LEU A 33 4.03 13.30 -16.12
N GLN A 34 3.32 14.42 -15.92
CA GLN A 34 2.94 14.88 -14.58
C GLN A 34 2.06 13.85 -13.88
N GLN A 35 1.05 13.31 -14.55
CA GLN A 35 0.22 12.25 -13.97
C GLN A 35 1.02 10.98 -13.69
N GLY A 36 1.93 10.59 -14.60
CA GLY A 36 2.80 9.44 -14.39
C GLY A 36 3.71 9.58 -13.17
N LEU A 37 4.31 10.75 -12.98
CA LEU A 37 5.13 11.05 -11.80
C LEU A 37 4.31 11.08 -10.52
N GLU A 38 3.10 11.62 -10.57
CA GLU A 38 2.20 11.63 -9.41
C GLU A 38 1.78 10.22 -9.00
N LEU A 39 1.48 9.35 -9.97
CA LEU A 39 1.21 7.93 -9.70
C LEU A 39 2.43 7.21 -9.09
N LEU A 40 3.64 7.48 -9.61
CA LEU A 40 4.86 6.92 -9.05
C LEU A 40 5.11 7.40 -7.61
N ARG A 41 4.86 8.69 -7.33
CA ARG A 41 4.97 9.28 -5.99
C ARG A 41 4.01 8.59 -5.03
N GLN A 42 2.73 8.51 -5.38
CA GLN A 42 1.70 7.86 -4.56
C GLN A 42 2.05 6.40 -4.27
N LYS A 43 2.50 5.65 -5.28
CA LYS A 43 2.94 4.26 -5.11
C LYS A 43 4.11 4.16 -4.13
N THR A 44 5.16 4.97 -4.34
CA THR A 44 6.35 4.96 -3.48
C THR A 44 6.01 5.30 -2.03
N GLU A 45 5.14 6.29 -1.81
CA GLU A 45 4.71 6.70 -0.47
C GLU A 45 3.86 5.62 0.21
N ALA A 46 2.97 4.95 -0.53
CA ALA A 46 2.18 3.84 -0.02
C ALA A 46 3.08 2.66 0.40
N GLU A 47 3.99 2.24 -0.48
CA GLU A 47 4.94 1.15 -0.20
C GLU A 47 5.81 1.45 1.03
N ALA A 48 6.27 2.71 1.17
CA ALA A 48 7.04 3.15 2.33
C ALA A 48 6.21 3.12 3.63
N ALA A 49 4.96 3.60 3.58
CA ALA A 49 4.06 3.61 4.72
C ALA A 49 3.68 2.18 5.17
N GLU A 50 3.41 1.28 4.22
CA GLU A 50 3.13 -0.14 4.48
C GLU A 50 4.35 -0.83 5.12
N THR A 51 5.54 -0.61 4.56
CA THR A 51 6.79 -1.18 5.07
C THR A 51 7.06 -0.72 6.50
N GLU A 52 6.87 0.57 6.78
CA GLU A 52 7.05 1.13 8.11
C GLU A 52 5.98 0.63 9.09
N GLY A 53 4.72 0.49 8.64
CA GLY A 53 3.65 -0.12 9.41
C GLY A 53 3.96 -1.56 9.82
N LEU A 54 4.46 -2.36 8.88
CA LEU A 54 4.88 -3.74 9.13
C LEU A 54 6.09 -3.81 10.08
N ARG A 55 7.11 -2.96 9.87
CA ARG A 55 8.27 -2.87 10.77
C ARG A 55 7.82 -2.58 12.20
N ARG A 56 6.92 -1.61 12.40
CA ARG A 56 6.38 -1.29 13.74
C ARG A 56 5.58 -2.44 14.32
N LEU A 57 4.80 -3.16 13.52
CA LEU A 57 4.02 -4.31 13.98
C LEU A 57 4.95 -5.43 14.48
N ILE A 58 5.98 -5.75 13.70
CA ILE A 58 6.98 -6.76 14.07
C ILE A 58 7.73 -6.32 15.33
N GLN A 59 8.19 -5.07 15.38
CA GLN A 59 8.91 -4.54 16.55
C GLN A 59 8.06 -4.63 17.81
N ARG A 60 6.78 -4.20 17.77
CA ARG A 60 5.85 -4.36 18.89
C ARG A 60 5.66 -5.82 19.30
N ARG A 61 5.67 -6.77 18.35
CA ARG A 61 5.55 -8.19 18.67
C ARG A 61 6.81 -8.73 19.34
N VAL A 62 7.99 -8.34 18.85
CA VAL A 62 9.30 -8.74 19.38
C VAL A 62 9.52 -8.19 20.79
N ASP A 63 9.15 -6.93 21.02
CA ASP A 63 9.28 -6.27 22.33
C ASP A 63 8.20 -6.72 23.34
N GLY A 64 7.15 -7.37 22.85
CA GLY A 64 6.06 -7.87 23.68
C GLY A 64 6.38 -9.22 24.33
N PRO A 65 5.59 -9.63 25.34
CA PRO A 65 5.77 -10.92 25.99
C PRO A 65 5.73 -12.08 24.98
N MET A 66 6.68 -13.00 25.11
CA MET A 66 6.64 -14.28 24.42
C MET A 66 5.90 -15.27 25.31
N ILE A 67 4.97 -16.02 24.72
CA ILE A 67 4.24 -17.10 25.38
C ILE A 67 4.50 -18.39 24.62
N SER A 68 4.42 -19.51 25.31
CA SER A 68 4.53 -20.82 24.70
C SER A 68 3.31 -21.14 23.83
N ALA A 69 3.43 -22.11 22.94
CA ALA A 69 2.31 -22.55 22.12
C ALA A 69 1.11 -23.06 22.93
N PRO A 70 1.27 -23.86 24.02
CA PRO A 70 0.15 -24.29 24.85
C PRO A 70 -0.57 -23.13 25.54
N GLU A 71 0.17 -22.15 26.07
CA GLU A 71 -0.43 -20.95 26.69
C GLU A 71 -1.21 -20.12 25.66
N MET A 72 -0.72 -20.04 24.42
CA MET A 72 -1.42 -19.36 23.34
C MET A 72 -2.73 -20.07 22.96
N GLU A 73 -2.72 -21.40 22.89
CA GLU A 73 -3.91 -22.21 22.59
C GLU A 73 -5.00 -22.01 23.65
N GLU A 74 -4.64 -22.09 24.93
CA GLU A 74 -5.58 -21.85 26.03
C GLU A 74 -6.15 -20.41 26.00
N SER A 75 -5.30 -19.42 25.72
CA SER A 75 -5.73 -18.02 25.62
C SER A 75 -6.75 -17.79 24.48
N ILE A 76 -6.52 -18.44 23.33
CA ILE A 76 -7.42 -18.37 22.17
C ILE A 76 -8.75 -19.04 22.49
N GLU A 77 -8.75 -20.25 23.07
CA GLU A 77 -9.96 -20.98 23.41
C GLU A 77 -10.82 -20.19 24.41
N SER A 78 -10.19 -19.64 25.46
CA SER A 78 -10.85 -18.78 26.44
C SER A 78 -11.48 -17.53 25.80
N MET A 79 -10.79 -16.92 24.82
CA MET A 79 -11.34 -15.79 24.05
C MET A 79 -12.55 -16.20 23.21
N ILE A 80 -12.50 -17.35 22.53
CA ILE A 80 -13.59 -17.87 21.70
C ILE A 80 -14.82 -18.15 22.57
N GLU A 81 -14.64 -18.87 23.67
CA GLU A 81 -15.70 -19.21 24.62
C GLU A 81 -16.36 -17.97 25.23
N ARG A 82 -15.56 -16.95 25.56
CA ARG A 82 -16.09 -15.64 26.00
C ARG A 82 -16.96 -14.99 24.91
N LYS A 83 -16.53 -15.03 23.64
CA LYS A 83 -17.28 -14.43 22.52
C LYS A 83 -18.57 -15.21 22.22
N ARG A 84 -18.56 -16.55 22.25
CA ARG A 84 -19.75 -17.39 22.06
C ARG A 84 -20.83 -17.08 23.10
N ARG A 85 -20.45 -17.03 24.38
CA ARG A 85 -21.35 -16.63 25.48
C ARG A 85 -21.91 -15.22 25.30
N ALA A 86 -21.09 -14.27 24.86
CA ALA A 86 -21.52 -12.89 24.65
C ALA A 86 -22.49 -12.73 23.47
N LEU A 87 -22.32 -13.54 22.41
CA LEU A 87 -23.12 -13.47 21.19
C LEU A 87 -24.32 -14.44 21.18
N ARG A 88 -24.53 -15.21 22.26
CA ARG A 88 -25.58 -16.26 22.37
C ARG A 88 -25.58 -17.24 21.19
N VAL A 89 -24.39 -17.51 20.64
CA VAL A 89 -24.21 -18.59 19.68
C VAL A 89 -24.05 -19.84 20.53
N ASP A 90 -25.13 -20.60 20.71
CA ASP A 90 -25.07 -21.95 21.26
C ASP A 90 -24.22 -22.83 20.33
N PRO A 91 -23.54 -23.86 20.86
CA PRO A 91 -22.59 -24.68 20.13
C PRO A 91 -23.19 -25.42 18.92
#